data_AF-A0A834RQL5-F1
#
_entry.id   AF-A0A834RQL5-F1
#
_cell.length_a   1.000
_cell.length_b   1.000
_cell.length_c   1.000
_cell.angle_alpha   90.00
_cell.angle_beta   90.00
_cell.angle_gamma   90.00
#
_symmetry.space_group_name_H-M   'P 1'
#
loop_
_entity.id
_entity.type
_entity.pdbx_description
1 polymer ?
#
loop_
_entity_poly.entity_id
_entity_poly.type
_entity_poly.pdbx_seq_one_letter_code
_entity_poly.pdbx_strand_id
1 'polypeptide(L)'
;MWQGRKDSAATSAHTVTPPQASLAEDEYKIWKRQPALAEEDWLSLNPLLYWESVAGQFPILSKFAIDVLTIPAAAADCERTFSELGDMLGTRRLHMKPELISALQSLKSWKRLGIQPTTTSASGLARTLSEEEISKVQEHLSQFDVR
;
A
#
# COMPACT_ATOMS: atom_id res chain seq x y z
N MET A 1 -11.18 67.80 13.19
CA MET A 1 -11.83 66.95 14.21
C MET A 1 -11.65 65.51 13.76
N TRP A 2 -10.79 64.75 14.48
CA TRP A 2 -10.68 63.28 14.64
C TRP A 2 -11.53 62.39 13.71
N GLN A 3 -11.11 61.25 13.15
CA GLN A 3 -9.91 60.42 13.20
C GLN A 3 -10.13 59.38 12.08
N GLY A 4 -9.12 59.05 11.29
CA GLY A 4 -9.22 57.99 10.27
C GLY A 4 -7.98 57.12 10.29
N ARG A 5 -7.82 56.34 11.36
CA ARG A 5 -6.78 55.32 11.52
C ARG A 5 -6.97 54.29 10.40
N LYS A 6 -6.06 54.27 9.41
CA LYS A 6 -5.90 53.14 8.51
C LYS A 6 -4.89 52.21 9.15
N ASP A 7 -5.39 51.16 9.79
CA ASP A 7 -4.58 50.04 10.25
C ASP A 7 -3.95 49.38 9.02
N SER A 8 -2.68 49.69 8.76
CA SER A 8 -1.90 48.97 7.76
C SER A 8 -1.50 47.65 8.39
N ALA A 9 -2.34 46.63 8.19
CA ALA A 9 -2.04 45.26 8.52
C ALA A 9 -0.74 44.88 7.78
N ALA A 10 0.33 44.69 8.55
CA ALA A 10 1.50 43.99 8.09
C ALA A 10 1.07 42.56 7.75
N THR A 11 0.75 42.32 6.47
CA THR A 11 0.69 40.96 5.94
C THR A 11 2.10 40.41 6.05
N SER A 12 2.34 39.67 7.12
CA SER A 12 3.49 38.80 7.29
C SER A 12 3.51 37.88 6.07
N ALA A 13 4.37 38.20 5.11
CA ALA A 13 4.74 37.27 4.08
C ALA A 13 5.35 36.07 4.81
N HIS A 14 4.56 35.02 4.96
CA HIS A 14 5.06 33.72 5.35
C HIS A 14 5.97 33.29 4.21
N THR A 15 7.26 33.66 4.32
CA THR A 15 8.31 33.11 3.49
C THR A 15 8.36 31.64 3.87
N VAL A 16 7.64 30.82 3.11
CA VAL A 16 7.90 29.39 3.04
C VAL A 16 9.32 29.29 2.51
N THR A 17 10.28 29.26 3.42
CA THR A 17 11.66 28.91 3.13
C THR A 17 11.60 27.53 2.48
N PRO A 18 11.99 27.40 1.20
CA PRO A 18 12.13 26.08 0.61
C PRO A 18 13.10 25.29 1.49
N PRO A 19 12.81 24.04 1.88
CA PRO A 19 13.78 23.23 2.59
C PRO A 19 15.03 23.20 1.71
N GLN A 20 16.18 23.55 2.28
CA GLN A 20 17.44 23.75 1.56
C GLN A 20 17.68 22.65 0.52
N ALA A 21 17.35 22.93 -0.74
CA ALA A 21 18.04 22.34 -1.86
C ALA A 21 19.41 23.01 -1.85
N SER A 22 20.35 22.40 -1.11
CA SER A 22 21.76 22.72 -1.24
C SER A 22 22.10 22.80 -2.73
N LEU A 23 22.96 23.75 -3.11
CA LEU A 23 23.55 23.92 -4.45
C LEU A 23 24.33 22.68 -4.96
N ALA A 24 24.18 21.52 -4.33
CA ALA A 24 24.60 20.24 -4.84
C ALA A 24 23.84 19.95 -6.15
N GLU A 25 24.57 19.50 -7.17
CA GLU A 25 23.95 19.05 -8.41
C GLU A 25 22.91 17.96 -8.12
N ASP A 26 21.74 18.09 -8.72
CA ASP A 26 20.62 17.16 -8.59
C ASP A 26 21.05 15.70 -8.90
N GLU A 27 20.62 14.76 -8.05
CA GLU A 27 21.00 13.33 -8.12
C GLU A 27 20.77 12.74 -9.51
N TYR A 28 19.63 13.09 -10.13
CA TYR A 28 19.29 12.62 -11.47
C TYR A 28 20.26 13.12 -12.53
N LYS A 29 20.72 14.38 -12.44
CA LYS A 29 21.73 14.90 -13.38
C LYS A 29 23.07 14.20 -13.23
N ILE A 30 23.45 13.81 -12.01
CA ILE A 30 24.67 13.04 -11.75
C ILE A 30 24.52 11.64 -12.32
N TRP A 31 23.44 10.92 -11.97
CA TRP A 31 23.15 9.57 -12.43
C TRP A 31 23.10 9.48 -13.96
N LYS A 32 22.43 10.44 -14.63
CA LYS A 32 22.30 10.48 -16.09
C LYS A 32 23.64 10.58 -16.83
N ARG A 33 24.70 11.05 -16.18
CA ARG A 33 26.06 11.12 -16.74
C ARG A 33 26.83 9.81 -16.60
N GLN A 34 26.35 8.88 -15.77
CA GLN A 34 26.98 7.57 -15.61
C GLN A 34 26.86 6.76 -16.91
N PRO A 35 27.85 5.94 -17.24
CA PRO A 35 27.74 5.03 -18.37
C PRO A 35 26.59 4.06 -18.15
N ALA A 36 25.87 3.72 -19.24
CA ALA A 36 24.87 2.67 -19.19
C ALA A 36 25.53 1.33 -18.82
N LEU A 37 24.82 0.52 -18.04
CA LEU A 37 25.21 -0.87 -17.82
C LEU A 37 25.25 -1.62 -19.15
N ALA A 38 26.13 -2.60 -19.26
CA ALA A 38 26.11 -3.49 -20.41
C ALA A 38 24.79 -4.27 -20.43
N GLU A 39 24.26 -4.54 -21.63
CA GLU A 39 23.04 -5.35 -21.80
C GLU A 39 23.19 -6.75 -21.18
N GLU A 40 24.42 -7.26 -21.10
CA GLU A 40 24.77 -8.56 -20.52
C GLU A 40 24.78 -8.57 -18.98
N ASP A 41 24.73 -7.40 -18.32
CA ASP A 41 24.89 -7.27 -16.87
C ASP A 41 23.65 -7.80 -16.13
N TRP A 42 23.85 -8.54 -15.04
CA TRP A 42 22.74 -9.01 -14.20
C TRP A 42 21.87 -7.85 -13.66
N LEU A 43 22.50 -6.69 -13.40
CA LEU A 43 21.80 -5.50 -12.92
C LEU A 43 20.98 -4.81 -14.02
N SER A 44 21.28 -5.01 -15.31
CA SER A 44 20.45 -4.51 -16.41
C SER A 44 19.16 -5.34 -16.54
N LEU A 45 19.24 -6.65 -16.31
CA LEU A 45 18.08 -7.56 -16.28
C LEU A 45 17.20 -7.38 -15.03
N ASN A 46 17.75 -6.79 -13.95
CA ASN A 46 17.06 -6.64 -12.67
C ASN A 46 17.13 -5.19 -12.17
N PRO A 47 16.31 -4.28 -12.74
CA PRO A 47 16.39 -2.86 -12.43
C PRO A 47 16.10 -2.54 -10.95
N LEU A 48 15.27 -3.33 -10.27
CA LEU A 48 15.03 -3.17 -8.83
C LEU A 48 16.31 -3.40 -8.00
N LEU A 49 17.09 -4.43 -8.34
CA LEU A 49 18.37 -4.71 -7.66
C LEU A 49 19.42 -3.66 -7.98
N TYR A 50 19.42 -3.13 -9.21
CA TYR A 50 20.27 -2.01 -9.56
C TYR A 50 20.01 -0.80 -8.66
N TRP A 51 18.76 -0.35 -8.56
CA TRP A 51 18.39 0.81 -7.73
C TRP A 51 18.61 0.57 -6.23
N GLU A 52 18.45 -0.66 -5.75
CA GLU A 52 18.82 -1.03 -4.38
C GLU A 52 20.34 -0.90 -4.16
N SER A 53 21.16 -1.36 -5.11
CA SER A 53 22.62 -1.31 -5.02
C SER A 53 23.19 0.12 -5.01
N VAL A 54 22.51 1.07 -5.67
CA VAL A 54 22.93 2.49 -5.75
C VAL A 54 22.18 3.41 -4.78
N ALA A 55 21.31 2.86 -3.93
CA ALA A 55 20.50 3.63 -2.98
C ALA A 55 21.33 4.49 -2.02
N GLY A 56 22.54 4.05 -1.66
CA GLY A 56 23.45 4.86 -0.85
C GLY A 56 24.05 6.07 -1.57
N GLN A 57 24.18 6.00 -2.90
CA GLN A 57 24.71 7.09 -3.74
C GLN A 57 23.61 8.06 -4.19
N PHE A 58 22.41 7.54 -4.45
CA PHE A 58 21.25 8.31 -4.92
C PHE A 58 20.01 8.01 -4.07
N PRO A 59 19.97 8.44 -2.80
CA PRO A 59 18.92 8.06 -1.86
C PRO A 59 17.52 8.52 -2.28
N ILE A 60 17.40 9.69 -2.90
CA ILE A 60 16.10 10.24 -3.33
C ILE A 60 15.68 9.61 -4.65
N LEU A 61 16.59 9.55 -5.62
CA LEU A 61 16.30 9.01 -6.95
C LEU A 61 16.02 7.51 -6.91
N SER A 62 16.79 6.74 -6.14
CA SER A 62 16.61 5.29 -6.06
C SER A 62 15.28 4.93 -5.43
N LYS A 63 14.87 5.65 -4.38
CA LYS A 63 13.54 5.49 -3.80
C LYS A 63 12.44 5.75 -4.83
N PHE A 64 12.53 6.86 -5.55
CA PHE A 64 11.57 7.20 -6.60
C PHE A 64 11.53 6.13 -7.71
N ALA A 65 12.70 5.65 -8.15
CA ALA A 65 12.79 4.64 -9.19
C ALA A 65 12.15 3.31 -8.74
N ILE A 66 12.41 2.88 -7.50
CA ILE A 66 11.77 1.67 -6.94
C ILE A 66 10.26 1.85 -6.83
N ASP A 67 9.78 3.00 -6.36
CA ASP A 67 8.35 3.29 -6.26
C ASP A 67 7.65 3.20 -7.62
N VAL A 68 8.30 3.65 -8.70
CA VAL A 68 7.76 3.56 -10.07
C VAL A 68 7.85 2.13 -10.63
N LEU A 69 8.99 1.46 -10.45
CA LEU A 69 9.24 0.12 -11.01
C LEU A 69 8.42 -0.98 -10.33
N THR A 70 7.98 -0.76 -9.09
CA THR A 70 7.12 -1.71 -8.36
C THR A 70 5.66 -1.66 -8.79
N ILE A 71 5.25 -0.66 -9.58
CA ILE A 71 3.90 -0.58 -10.15
C ILE A 71 3.77 -1.67 -11.24
N PRO A 72 2.83 -2.63 -11.10
CA PRO A 72 2.60 -3.64 -12.12
C PRO A 72 2.21 -3.01 -13.47
N ALA A 73 2.78 -3.51 -14.56
CA ALA A 73 2.49 -3.00 -15.90
C ALA A 73 1.04 -3.25 -16.36
N ALA A 74 0.37 -4.24 -15.77
CA ALA A 74 -1.01 -4.60 -16.11
C ALA A 74 -1.83 -4.84 -14.84
N ALA A 75 -3.13 -4.54 -14.93
CA ALA A 75 -4.10 -4.79 -13.86
C ALA A 75 -4.55 -6.25 -13.77
N ALA A 76 -3.85 -7.20 -14.43
CA ALA A 76 -4.26 -8.60 -14.52
C ALA A 76 -4.47 -9.28 -13.15
N ASP A 77 -3.66 -8.91 -12.15
CA ASP A 77 -3.83 -9.41 -10.78
C ASP A 77 -5.09 -8.86 -10.10
N CYS A 78 -5.41 -7.59 -10.35
CA CYS A 78 -6.65 -6.98 -9.89
C CYS A 78 -7.84 -7.64 -10.60
N GLU A 79 -7.81 -7.78 -11.92
CA GLU A 79 -8.84 -8.44 -12.73
C GLU A 79 -9.11 -9.87 -12.24
N ARG A 80 -8.05 -10.66 -12.02
CA ARG A 80 -8.17 -12.01 -11.44
C ARG A 80 -8.86 -11.97 -10.08
N THR A 81 -8.44 -11.07 -9.20
CA THR A 81 -9.03 -10.91 -7.86
C THR A 81 -10.51 -10.51 -7.94
N PHE A 82 -10.87 -9.61 -8.85
CA PHE A 82 -12.25 -9.20 -9.09
C PHE A 82 -13.10 -10.32 -9.67
N SER A 83 -12.57 -11.12 -10.59
CA SER A 83 -13.26 -12.31 -11.11
C SER A 83 -13.49 -13.35 -10.01
N GLU A 84 -12.48 -13.66 -9.20
CA GLU A 84 -12.62 -14.58 -8.06
C GLU A 84 -13.67 -14.08 -7.05
N LEU A 85 -13.73 -12.76 -6.82
CA LEU A 85 -14.76 -12.14 -6.00
C LEU A 85 -16.15 -12.22 -6.64
N GLY A 86 -16.23 -11.99 -7.96
CA GLY A 86 -17.46 -12.15 -8.73
C GLY A 86 -18.01 -13.58 -8.63
N ASP A 87 -17.13 -14.60 -8.73
CA ASP A 87 -17.51 -15.98 -8.53
C ASP A 87 -17.99 -16.24 -7.09
N MET A 88 -17.29 -15.70 -6.08
CA MET A 88 -17.64 -15.87 -4.67
C MET A 88 -19.00 -15.26 -4.33
N LEU A 89 -19.32 -14.09 -4.90
CA LEU A 89 -20.58 -13.38 -4.71
C LEU A 89 -21.70 -13.90 -5.61
N GLY A 90 -21.35 -14.46 -6.77
CA GLY A 90 -22.29 -14.98 -7.76
C GLY A 90 -22.73 -16.42 -7.50
N THR A 91 -21.84 -17.29 -7.01
CA THR A 91 -22.14 -18.71 -6.75
C THR A 91 -22.97 -18.95 -5.49
N ARG A 92 -22.98 -18.00 -4.55
CA ARG A 92 -23.85 -18.02 -3.37
C ARG A 92 -24.40 -16.61 -3.23
N ARG A 93 -25.71 -16.42 -3.40
CA ARG A 93 -26.41 -15.13 -3.21
C ARG A 93 -26.42 -14.73 -1.72
N LEU A 94 -25.25 -14.71 -1.11
CA LEU A 94 -25.02 -14.35 0.27
C LEU A 94 -24.86 -12.83 0.30
N HIS A 95 -25.63 -12.18 1.16
CA HIS A 95 -25.45 -10.78 1.50
C HIS A 95 -24.19 -10.60 2.37
N MET A 96 -23.02 -10.90 1.79
CA MET A 96 -21.74 -10.70 2.46
C MET A 96 -21.45 -9.20 2.50
N LYS A 97 -21.19 -8.70 3.70
CA LYS A 97 -20.84 -7.30 3.88
C LYS A 97 -19.46 -7.02 3.24
N PRO A 98 -19.25 -5.84 2.63
CA PRO A 98 -17.97 -5.47 1.99
C PRO A 98 -16.75 -5.63 2.90
N GLU A 99 -16.93 -5.40 4.20
CA GLU A 99 -15.88 -5.54 5.20
C GLU A 99 -15.42 -7.00 5.34
N LEU A 100 -16.36 -7.95 5.33
CA LEU A 100 -16.06 -9.38 5.41
C LEU A 100 -15.33 -9.86 4.15
N ILE A 101 -15.74 -9.39 2.99
CA ILE A 101 -15.11 -9.71 1.71
C ILE A 101 -13.65 -9.22 1.70
N SER A 102 -13.43 -7.97 2.15
CA SER A 102 -12.11 -7.35 2.24
C SER A 102 -11.19 -8.11 3.20
N ALA A 103 -11.72 -8.56 4.35
CA ALA A 103 -10.98 -9.36 5.31
C ALA A 103 -10.60 -10.74 4.75
N LEU A 104 -11.53 -11.42 4.08
CA LEU A 104 -11.29 -12.73 3.47
C LEU A 104 -10.25 -12.67 2.35
N GLN A 105 -10.31 -11.63 1.51
CA GLN A 105 -9.32 -11.44 0.44
C GLN A 105 -7.94 -11.08 0.99
N SER A 106 -7.88 -10.23 2.02
CA SER A 106 -6.63 -9.95 2.74
C SER A 106 -6.02 -11.23 3.30
N LEU A 107 -6.81 -12.07 3.98
CA LEU A 107 -6.36 -13.33 4.53
C LEU A 107 -5.84 -14.30 3.46
N LYS A 108 -6.56 -14.41 2.32
CA LYS A 108 -6.11 -15.21 1.18
C LYS A 108 -4.79 -14.71 0.60
N SER A 109 -4.67 -13.39 0.42
CA SER A 109 -3.46 -12.75 -0.11
C SER A 109 -2.26 -12.98 0.81
N TRP A 110 -2.41 -12.74 2.11
CA TRP A 110 -1.36 -12.99 3.11
C TRP A 110 -0.94 -14.44 3.16
N LYS A 111 -1.91 -15.38 3.13
CA LYS A 111 -1.61 -16.81 3.07
C LYS A 111 -0.78 -17.16 1.83
N ARG A 112 -1.08 -16.57 0.66
CA ARG A 112 -0.31 -16.76 -0.57
C ARG A 112 1.12 -16.22 -0.47
N LEU A 113 1.29 -15.11 0.24
CA LEU A 113 2.60 -14.49 0.52
C LEU A 113 3.35 -15.19 1.66
N GLY A 114 2.77 -16.21 2.31
CA GLY A 114 3.37 -16.87 3.46
C GLY A 114 3.39 -16.02 4.74
N ILE A 115 2.68 -14.89 4.74
CA ILE A 115 2.54 -14.02 5.91
C ILE A 115 1.55 -14.70 6.86
N GLN A 116 2.09 -15.35 7.90
CA GLN A 116 1.26 -15.81 9.00
C GLN A 116 0.95 -14.60 9.88
N PRO A 117 -0.32 -14.40 10.30
CA PRO A 117 -0.59 -13.45 11.36
C PRO A 117 0.29 -13.88 12.53
N THR A 118 1.21 -13.01 12.94
CA THR A 118 2.00 -13.26 14.14
C THR A 118 0.98 -13.39 15.24
N THR A 119 0.72 -14.60 15.71
CA THR A 119 0.06 -14.81 16.98
C THR A 119 1.05 -14.25 17.98
N THR A 120 0.98 -12.93 18.20
CA THR A 120 1.60 -12.27 19.33
C THR A 120 1.22 -13.17 20.49
N SER A 121 2.23 -13.79 21.09
CA SER A 121 2.14 -14.46 22.37
C SER A 121 1.85 -13.41 23.43
N ALA A 122 0.72 -12.72 23.29
CA ALA A 122 0.00 -12.11 24.37
C ALA A 122 -0.79 -13.27 24.96
N SER A 123 -0.40 -13.67 26.17
CA SER A 123 -1.22 -14.46 27.08
C SER A 123 -2.56 -13.76 27.28
N GLY A 124 -3.49 -13.99 26.37
CA GLY A 124 -4.74 -13.25 26.28
C GLY A 124 -5.65 -13.95 25.30
N LEU A 125 -5.96 -15.22 25.63
CA LEU A 125 -7.09 -16.01 25.14
C LEU A 125 -7.60 -15.59 23.75
N ALA A 126 -6.97 -16.11 22.69
CA ALA A 126 -7.71 -16.36 21.47
C ALA A 126 -8.88 -17.27 21.86
N ARG A 127 -10.04 -16.66 22.12
CA ARG A 127 -11.24 -17.37 22.57
C ARG A 127 -11.68 -18.22 21.39
N THR A 128 -11.21 -19.46 21.35
CA THR A 128 -11.76 -20.49 20.48
C THR A 128 -13.24 -20.56 20.81
N LEU A 129 -14.08 -20.13 19.88
CA LEU A 129 -15.53 -20.26 20.04
C LEU A 129 -15.81 -21.75 20.26
N SER A 130 -16.54 -22.08 21.32
CA SER A 130 -16.85 -23.47 21.61
C SER A 130 -17.72 -24.05 20.48
N GLU A 131 -17.70 -25.37 20.30
CA GLU A 131 -18.52 -26.05 19.28
C GLU A 131 -20.02 -25.70 19.42
N GLU A 132 -20.46 -25.35 20.63
CA GLU A 132 -21.80 -24.87 20.92
C GLU A 132 -22.08 -23.46 20.37
N GLU A 133 -21.10 -22.56 20.45
CA GLU A 133 -21.19 -21.21 19.87
C GLU A 133 -21.17 -21.29 18.34
N ILE A 134 -20.37 -22.20 17.79
CA ILE A 134 -20.32 -22.47 16.34
C ILE A 134 -21.65 -23.05 15.86
N SER A 135 -22.22 -24.02 16.61
CA SER A 135 -23.54 -24.58 16.31
C SER A 135 -24.65 -23.52 16.37
N LYS A 136 -24.63 -22.63 17.37
CA LYS A 136 -25.60 -21.52 17.46
C LYS A 136 -25.48 -20.54 16.30
N VAL A 137 -24.26 -20.24 15.85
CA VAL A 137 -24.05 -19.38 14.67
C VAL A 137 -24.55 -20.08 13.40
N GLN A 138 -24.31 -21.39 13.23
CA GLN A 138 -24.85 -22.17 12.12
C GLN A 138 -26.38 -22.25 12.14
N GLU A 139 -26.97 -22.45 13.32
CA GLU A 139 -28.42 -22.54 13.50
C GLU A 139 -29.09 -21.18 13.24
N HIS A 140 -28.48 -20.10 13.76
CA HIS A 140 -28.93 -18.74 13.46
C HIS A 140 -28.81 -18.42 11.97
N LEU A 141 -27.74 -18.83 11.30
CA LEU A 141 -27.59 -18.67 9.84
C LEU A 141 -28.62 -19.51 9.06
N SER A 142 -29.03 -20.67 9.57
CA SER A 142 -30.08 -21.50 8.96
C SER A 142 -31.48 -20.88 9.04
N GLN A 143 -31.73 -19.99 10.02
CA GLN A 143 -33.01 -19.26 10.14
C GLN A 143 -33.17 -18.15 9.09
N PHE A 144 -32.08 -17.66 8.52
CA PHE A 144 -32.12 -16.66 7.44
C PHE A 144 -32.16 -17.31 6.05
N ASP A 145 -32.08 -18.64 5.95
CA ASP A 145 -32.07 -19.40 4.69
C ASP A 145 -33.46 -19.90 4.26
N VAL A 146 -34.52 -19.14 4.61
CA VAL A 146 -35.89 -19.36 4.13
C VAL A 146 -36.39 -18.11 3.40
N ARG A 147 -35.94 -17.96 2.15
CA ARG A 147 -36.72 -17.57 0.94
C ARG A 147 -35.83 -17.23 -0.24
#